data_AF-A0A7C9E872-F1
#
_entry.id   AF-A0A7C9E872-F1
#
_cell.length_a   1.000
_cell.length_b   1.000
_cell.length_c   1.000
_cell.angle_alpha   90.00
_cell.angle_beta   90.00
_cell.angle_gamma   90.00
#
_symmetry.space_group_name_H-M   'P 1'
#
loop_
_entity.id
_entity.type
_entity.pdbx_description
1 polymer ?
#
loop_
_entity_poly.entity_id
_entity_poly.type
_entity_poly.pdbx_seq_one_letter_code
_entity_poly.pdbx_strand_id
1 'polypeptide(L)'
;VDTYDIQSYHAAVKGPISYNVTGISAEESADGKIAIFGDWALPKGQSTVNQVWQVGPIVGVKPGRHALEKPNVSSRMKLSLAGGAVAGSPAKVPEPEHKPEPTHTPT
;
A
#
# COMPACT_ATOMS: atom_id res chain seq x y z
N VAL A 1 0.06 -7.44 19.03
CA VAL A 1 -0.06 -6.65 17.78
C VAL A 1 -0.84 -5.40 18.12
N ASP A 2 -0.32 -4.22 17.79
CA ASP A 2 -1.05 -2.97 17.94
C ASP A 2 -1.83 -2.67 16.67
N THR A 3 -3.10 -2.30 16.81
CA THR A 3 -3.97 -1.92 15.70
C THR A 3 -4.26 -0.41 15.74
N TYR A 4 -4.45 0.17 14.56
CA TYR A 4 -4.72 1.59 14.39
C TYR A 4 -5.91 1.78 13.47
N ASP A 5 -6.87 2.58 13.93
CA ASP A 5 -8.04 2.97 13.18
C ASP A 5 -7.76 4.23 12.35
N ILE A 6 -8.20 4.21 11.10
CA ILE A 6 -7.95 5.24 10.09
C ILE A 6 -9.31 5.71 9.55
N GLN A 7 -9.84 6.76 10.16
CA GLN A 7 -11.16 7.33 9.83
C GLN A 7 -11.07 8.65 9.05
N SER A 8 -9.87 9.25 8.98
CA SER A 8 -9.66 10.55 8.31
C SER A 8 -8.23 10.67 7.80
N TYR A 9 -7.94 11.76 7.10
CA TYR A 9 -6.57 12.11 6.69
C TYR A 9 -5.68 12.56 7.86
N HIS A 10 -6.16 12.52 9.11
CA HIS A 10 -5.35 12.87 10.28
C HIS A 10 -4.49 11.67 10.71
N ALA A 11 -3.69 11.83 11.76
CA ALA A 11 -2.89 10.74 12.30
C ALA A 11 -3.78 9.56 12.70
N ALA A 12 -3.30 8.34 12.43
CA ALA A 12 -3.98 7.12 12.82
C ALA A 12 -4.08 7.02 14.35
N VAL A 13 -5.23 6.59 14.85
CA VAL A 13 -5.49 6.49 16.29
C VAL A 13 -5.42 5.02 16.68
N LYS A 14 -4.74 4.70 17.79
CA LYS A 14 -4.70 3.32 18.28
C LYS A 14 -6.13 2.87 18.61
N GLY A 15 -6.56 1.74 18.06
CA GLY A 15 -7.95 1.30 18.16
C GLY A 15 -8.22 0.03 17.33
N PRO A 16 -9.39 -0.59 17.49
CA PRO A 16 -9.77 -1.76 16.71
C PRO A 16 -9.89 -1.41 15.22
N ILE A 17 -9.54 -2.36 14.35
CA ILE A 17 -9.77 -2.26 12.91
C ILE A 17 -11.13 -2.86 12.55
N SER A 18 -11.74 -2.38 11.46
CA SER A 18 -13.10 -2.79 11.03
C SER A 18 -13.24 -4.26 10.69
N TYR A 19 -12.13 -4.96 10.46
CA TYR A 19 -12.12 -6.37 10.10
C TYR A 19 -11.25 -7.17 11.06
N ASN A 20 -11.76 -8.32 11.48
CA ASN A 20 -10.98 -9.24 12.28
C ASN A 20 -9.91 -9.92 11.41
N VAL A 21 -8.67 -9.92 11.91
CA VAL A 21 -7.53 -10.59 11.27
C VAL A 21 -6.88 -11.50 12.30
N THR A 22 -6.72 -12.78 11.94
CA THR A 22 -6.13 -13.82 12.80
C THR A 22 -4.92 -14.44 12.14
N GLY A 23 -4.21 -15.35 12.83
CA GLY A 23 -3.08 -16.08 12.23
C GLY A 23 -1.93 -15.18 11.77
N ILE A 24 -1.76 -14.00 12.40
CA ILE A 24 -0.76 -13.02 11.99
C ILE A 24 0.64 -13.59 12.25
N SER A 25 1.44 -13.71 11.20
CA SER A 25 2.86 -14.05 11.29
C SER A 25 3.66 -13.20 10.30
N ALA A 26 4.98 -13.18 10.49
CA ALA A 26 5.89 -12.55 9.55
C ALA A 26 7.15 -13.40 9.42
N GLU A 27 7.69 -13.44 8.22
CA GLU A 27 8.94 -14.13 7.90
C GLU A 27 9.86 -13.14 7.20
N GLU A 28 11.15 -13.18 7.55
CA GLU A 28 12.18 -12.40 6.87
C GLU A 28 13.07 -13.36 6.06
N SER A 29 13.18 -13.08 4.77
CA SER A 29 14.07 -13.80 3.86
C SER A 29 15.52 -13.35 4.07
N ALA A 30 16.48 -14.20 3.70
CA ALA A 30 17.90 -13.87 3.84
C ALA A 30 18.35 -12.61 3.07
N ASP A 31 17.59 -12.18 2.07
CA ASP A 31 17.80 -10.94 1.30
C ASP A 31 17.08 -9.72 1.92
N GLY A 32 16.56 -9.83 3.14
CA GLY A 32 15.89 -8.76 3.87
C GLY A 32 14.44 -8.49 3.46
N LYS A 33 13.84 -9.35 2.64
CA LYS A 33 12.41 -9.24 2.29
C LYS A 33 11.54 -9.75 3.42
N ILE A 34 10.54 -8.96 3.80
CA ILE A 34 9.56 -9.32 4.82
C ILE A 34 8.28 -9.80 4.13
N ALA A 35 7.84 -11.02 4.45
CA ALA A 35 6.52 -11.52 4.13
C ALA A 35 5.64 -11.45 5.40
N ILE A 36 4.40 -10.98 5.25
CA ILE A 36 3.43 -10.91 6.36
C ILE A 36 2.23 -11.78 5.97
N PHE A 37 1.82 -12.65 6.87
CA PHE A 37 0.68 -13.54 6.70
C PHE A 37 -0.43 -13.18 7.67
N GLY A 38 -1.66 -13.47 7.29
CA GLY A 38 -2.83 -13.31 8.15
C GLY A 38 -4.11 -13.77 7.47
N ASP A 39 -5.02 -14.32 8.28
CA ASP A 39 -6.37 -14.73 7.87
C ASP A 39 -7.33 -13.58 8.06
N TRP A 40 -7.94 -13.12 6.97
CA TRP A 40 -8.85 -11.98 6.98
C TRP A 40 -10.31 -12.43 6.94
N ALA A 41 -11.05 -12.19 8.03
CA ALA A 41 -12.47 -12.53 8.11
C ALA A 41 -13.33 -11.42 7.46
N LEU A 42 -13.93 -11.75 6.31
CA LEU A 42 -14.88 -10.88 5.62
C LEU A 42 -16.32 -11.12 6.12
N PRO A 43 -17.16 -10.07 6.18
CA PRO A 43 -18.59 -10.24 6.38
C PRO A 43 -19.20 -11.18 5.34
N LYS A 44 -20.18 -11.99 5.76
CA LYS A 44 -20.85 -12.96 4.88
C LYS A 44 -21.43 -12.26 3.64
N GLY A 45 -21.11 -12.79 2.46
CA GLY A 45 -21.55 -12.24 1.17
C GLY A 45 -20.72 -11.06 0.66
N GLN A 46 -19.67 -10.63 1.38
CA GLN A 46 -18.74 -9.61 0.89
C GLN A 46 -17.62 -10.27 0.09
N SER A 47 -17.52 -9.87 -1.18
CA SER A 47 -16.44 -10.27 -2.09
C SER A 47 -15.72 -9.08 -2.69
N THR A 48 -16.04 -7.85 -2.27
CA THR A 48 -15.44 -6.63 -2.79
C THR A 48 -15.02 -5.73 -1.64
N VAL A 49 -13.83 -5.15 -1.77
CA VAL A 49 -13.24 -4.24 -0.78
C VAL A 49 -12.66 -3.02 -1.49
N ASN A 50 -12.52 -1.90 -0.78
CA ASN A 50 -11.78 -0.76 -1.31
C ASN A 50 -10.31 -0.96 -0.97
N GLN A 51 -9.46 -0.96 -1.99
CA GLN A 51 -8.01 -0.92 -1.85
C GLN A 51 -7.52 0.50 -2.06
N VAL A 52 -6.61 0.94 -1.20
CA VAL A 52 -5.91 2.22 -1.32
C VAL A 52 -4.42 1.91 -1.30
N TRP A 53 -3.67 2.44 -2.26
CA TRP A 53 -2.22 2.32 -2.31
C TRP A 53 -1.60 3.63 -1.86
N GLN A 54 -0.91 3.62 -0.73
CA GLN A 54 -0.25 4.81 -0.20
C GLN A 54 1.13 4.46 0.35
N VAL A 55 2.15 5.17 -0.12
CA VAL A 55 3.51 5.14 0.41
C VAL A 55 3.65 6.27 1.41
N GLY A 56 4.15 5.99 2.62
CA GLY A 56 4.27 7.02 3.65
C GLY A 56 5.27 6.70 4.73
N PRO A 57 5.64 7.73 5.51
CA PRO A 57 6.66 7.60 6.52
C PRO A 57 6.13 6.85 7.74
N ILE A 58 7.01 6.13 8.41
CA ILE A 58 6.85 5.79 9.82
C ILE A 58 7.40 6.95 10.64
N VAL A 59 6.61 7.46 11.59
CA VAL A 59 7.04 8.53 12.51
C VAL A 59 7.26 7.89 13.88
N GLY A 60 8.52 7.67 14.24
CA GLY A 60 8.90 6.89 15.42
C GLY A 60 8.54 5.41 15.23
N VAL A 61 7.53 4.92 15.97
CA VAL A 61 7.02 3.54 15.87
C VAL A 61 5.58 3.47 15.37
N LYS A 62 5.06 4.58 14.83
CA LYS A 62 3.65 4.70 14.40
C LYS A 62 3.56 5.06 12.92
N PRO A 63 2.53 4.59 12.21
CA PRO A 63 2.23 5.09 10.87
C PRO A 63 2.05 6.62 10.88
N GLY A 64 2.80 7.31 10.02
CA GLY A 64 2.66 8.74 9.81
C GLY A 64 1.56 9.08 8.82
N ARG A 65 1.14 10.34 8.80
CA ARG A 65 0.23 10.84 7.76
C ARG A 65 0.95 10.88 6.41
N HIS A 66 0.29 10.38 5.37
CA HIS A 66 0.76 10.45 3.98
C HIS A 66 0.60 11.86 3.39
N ALA A 67 1.42 12.22 2.41
CA ALA A 67 1.22 13.45 1.63
C ALA A 67 -0.07 13.36 0.80
N LEU A 68 -0.83 14.44 0.73
CA LEU A 68 -2.15 14.48 0.08
C LEU A 68 -2.11 14.98 -1.38
N GLU A 69 -0.97 14.79 -2.04
CA GLU A 69 -0.79 15.12 -3.46
C GLU A 69 -1.80 14.37 -4.33
N LYS A 70 -2.16 14.98 -5.47
CA LYS A 70 -3.18 14.46 -6.40
C LYS A 70 -2.98 12.97 -6.75
N PRO A 71 -1.76 12.48 -7.05
CA PRO A 71 -1.55 11.06 -7.31
C PRO A 71 -1.95 10.18 -6.10
N ASN A 72 -1.53 10.54 -4.88
CA ASN A 72 -1.77 9.75 -3.67
C ASN A 72 -3.25 9.66 -3.30
N VAL A 73 -4.00 10.76 -3.48
CA VAL A 73 -5.44 10.74 -3.23
C VAL A 73 -6.19 9.99 -4.33
N SER A 74 -5.62 9.88 -5.54
CA SER A 74 -6.20 9.12 -6.65
C SER A 74 -5.88 7.62 -6.63
N SER A 75 -4.90 7.18 -5.82
CA SER A 75 -4.47 5.78 -5.68
C SER A 75 -5.44 4.91 -4.89
N ARG A 76 -6.66 4.74 -5.43
CA ARG A 76 -7.72 3.93 -4.83
C ARG A 76 -8.44 3.11 -5.91
N MET A 77 -8.84 1.88 -5.59
CA MET A 77 -9.62 1.03 -6.48
C MET A 77 -10.56 0.10 -5.70
N LYS A 78 -11.60 -0.40 -6.36
CA LYS A 78 -12.38 -1.53 -5.85
C LYS A 78 -11.68 -2.83 -6.23
N LEU A 79 -11.41 -3.68 -5.25
CA LEU A 79 -10.80 -4.99 -5.41
C LEU A 79 -11.85 -6.07 -5.22
N SER A 80 -12.02 -6.95 -6.22
CA SER A 80 -12.82 -8.18 -6.09
C SER A 80 -11.96 -9.33 -5.58
N LEU A 81 -12.41 -9.99 -4.53
CA LEU A 81 -11.80 -11.17 -3.90
C LEU A 81 -12.45 -12.48 -4.36
N ALA A 82 -13.60 -12.42 -5.04
CA ALA A 82 -14.13 -13.54 -5.81
C ALA A 82 -13.27 -13.64 -7.09
N GLY A 83 -12.33 -14.59 -7.10
CA GLY A 83 -11.26 -14.70 -8.09
C GLY A 83 -11.69 -14.39 -9.52
N GLY A 84 -11.10 -13.31 -10.07
CA GLY A 84 -11.37 -12.82 -11.42
C GLY A 84 -10.91 -11.38 -11.59
N ALA A 85 -9.65 -11.21 -12.04
CA ALA A 85 -9.01 -9.98 -12.50
C ALA A 85 -9.06 -8.73 -11.57
N VAL A 86 -7.87 -8.27 -11.18
CA VAL A 86 -7.68 -6.87 -10.77
C VAL A 86 -7.91 -5.98 -12.01
N ALA A 87 -9.01 -5.23 -12.04
CA ALA A 87 -9.20 -4.16 -13.03
C ALA A 87 -8.33 -2.97 -12.64
N GLY A 88 -7.03 -3.10 -12.87
CA GLY A 88 -6.04 -2.10 -12.50
C GLY A 88 -4.65 -2.67 -12.70
N SER A 89 -4.16 -2.65 -13.94
CA SER A 89 -2.72 -2.81 -14.17
C SER A 89 -1.99 -1.76 -13.33
N PRO A 90 -0.95 -2.11 -12.56
CA PRO A 90 -0.09 -1.08 -12.00
C PRO A 90 0.43 -0.25 -13.17
N ALA A 91 0.21 1.07 -13.13
CA ALA A 91 0.85 1.97 -14.08
C ALA A 91 2.35 1.66 -14.03
N LYS A 92 2.94 1.30 -15.19
CA LYS A 92 4.38 1.12 -15.33
C LYS A 92 5.03 2.37 -14.71
N VAL A 93 5.87 2.18 -13.69
CA VAL A 93 6.70 3.27 -13.16
C VAL A 93 7.36 3.91 -14.38
N PRO A 94 7.23 5.22 -14.61
CA PRO A 94 7.96 5.86 -15.68
C PRO A 94 9.45 5.56 -15.44
N GLU A 95 10.05 4.83 -16.37
CA GLU A 95 11.50 4.74 -16.47
C GLU A 95 12.02 6.18 -16.39
N PRO A 96 13.02 6.53 -15.54
CA PRO A 96 13.63 7.84 -15.65
C PRO A 96 14.14 7.98 -17.09
N GLU A 97 13.62 8.99 -17.81
CA GLU A 97 14.15 9.35 -19.13
C GLU A 97 15.65 9.61 -18.97
N HIS A 98 16.47 8.69 -19.44
CA HIS A 98 17.86 8.99 -19.77
C HIS A 98 17.81 9.99 -20.92
N LYS A 99 17.79 11.28 -20.59
CA LYS A 99 18.14 12.34 -21.54
C LYS A 99 19.53 12.00 -22.07
N PRO A 100 19.74 11.79 -23.38
CA PRO A 100 21.08 11.58 -23.89
C PRO A 100 21.92 12.82 -23.58
N GLU A 101 23.07 12.57 -22.96
CA GLU A 101 24.10 13.58 -22.68
C GLU A 101 24.54 14.23 -24.00
N PRO A 102 24.74 15.56 -24.07
CA PRO A 102 25.21 16.20 -25.28
C PRO A 102 26.66 15.80 -25.55
N THR A 103 26.90 15.17 -26.70
CA THR A 103 28.24 14.84 -27.20
C THR A 103 29.11 16.10 -27.31
N HIS A 104 30.14 16.21 -26.49
CA HIS A 104 31.23 17.17 -26.70
C HIS A 104 32.20 16.60 -27.74
N THR A 105 32.31 17.25 -28.90
CA THR A 105 33.35 16.96 -29.89
C THR A 105 34.63 17.70 -29.48
N PRO A 106 35.76 17.01 -29.22
CA PRO A 106 37.03 17.69 -29.04
C PRO A 106 37.55 18.21 -30.40
N THR A 107 38.03 19.46 -30.41
CA THR A 107 38.85 20.04 -31.50
C THR A 107 40.30 19.67 -31.28
#